data_AF-A0A963VPZ2-F1
#
_entry.id   AF-A0A963VPZ2-F1
#
_cell.length_a   1.000
_cell.length_b   1.000
_cell.length_c   1.000
_cell.angle_alpha   90.00
_cell.angle_beta   90.00
_cell.angle_gamma   90.00
#
_symmetry.space_group_name_H-M   'P 1'
#
loop_
_entity.id
_entity.type
_entity.pdbx_description
1 polymer ?
#
loop_
_entity_poly.entity_id
_entity_poly.type
_entity_poly.pdbx_seq_one_letter_code
_entity_poly.pdbx_strand_id
1 'polypeptide(L)'
;MSDEGILVRAARAASPRASARYGAVQTFKDERERDPEFARQWDEALLTAEASIEAEIYRRAQEGVEEPIYGGKYREKGLWNDAGDARGRVSNAGLTHMGRKRRDVHGEPLPTETRPCLRCRKPFESEGAHHRLCGPCANRVSETSPYAV
;
A
#
# COMPACT_ATOMS: atom_id res chain seq x y z
N MET A 1 2.74 -16.87 -0.35
CA MET A 1 2.31 -15.47 -0.44
C MET A 1 1.10 -15.46 -1.35
N SER A 2 -0.11 -15.49 -0.78
CA SER A 2 -1.35 -15.59 -1.56
C SER A 2 -2.42 -14.75 -0.88
N ASP A 3 -2.78 -13.66 -1.53
CA ASP A 3 -3.94 -12.78 -1.31
C ASP A 3 -4.75 -12.97 -0.01
N GLU A 4 -4.31 -12.34 1.08
CA GLU A 4 -5.18 -12.17 2.25
C GLU A 4 -6.47 -11.39 1.88
N GLY A 5 -6.47 -10.59 0.82
CA GLY A 5 -7.61 -9.73 0.43
C GLY A 5 -8.77 -10.45 -0.27
N ILE A 6 -8.50 -11.44 -1.12
CA ILE A 6 -9.55 -12.17 -1.87
C ILE A 6 -10.22 -13.18 -0.94
N LEU A 7 -9.40 -13.93 -0.19
CA LEU A 7 -9.85 -14.95 0.74
C LEU A 7 -10.73 -14.36 1.86
N VAL A 8 -10.36 -13.20 2.40
CA VAL A 8 -11.17 -12.49 3.42
C VAL A 8 -12.51 -12.04 2.85
N ARG A 9 -12.54 -11.56 1.60
CA ARG A 9 -13.78 -11.15 0.94
C ARG A 9 -14.68 -12.35 0.67
N ALA A 10 -14.12 -13.45 0.16
CA ALA A 10 -14.84 -14.69 -0.08
C ALA A 10 -15.41 -15.27 1.23
N ALA A 11 -14.60 -15.37 2.28
CA ALA A 11 -15.04 -15.86 3.58
C ALA A 11 -16.16 -15.00 4.19
N ARG A 12 -16.10 -13.67 4.01
CA ARG A 12 -17.16 -12.76 4.47
C ARG A 12 -18.45 -12.90 3.66
N ALA A 13 -18.35 -13.10 2.34
CA ALA A 13 -19.50 -13.34 1.49
C ALA A 13 -20.18 -14.69 1.83
N ALA A 14 -19.38 -15.73 2.06
CA ALA A 14 -19.87 -17.06 2.44
C ALA A 14 -20.42 -17.10 3.88
N SER A 15 -19.88 -16.28 4.78
CA SER A 15 -20.31 -16.19 6.19
C SER A 15 -20.66 -14.76 6.60
N PRO A 16 -21.78 -14.18 6.13
CA PRO A 16 -22.16 -12.79 6.41
C PRO A 16 -22.37 -12.47 7.89
N ARG A 17 -22.69 -13.49 8.70
CA ARG A 17 -22.94 -13.36 10.14
C ARG A 17 -21.69 -13.46 11.02
N ALA A 18 -20.53 -13.75 10.44
CA ALA A 18 -19.29 -13.79 11.19
C ALA A 18 -18.99 -12.39 11.76
N SER A 19 -18.94 -12.28 13.09
CA SER A 19 -18.82 -11.02 13.82
C SER A 19 -17.44 -10.37 13.68
N ALA A 20 -16.40 -11.17 13.42
CA ALA A 20 -15.03 -10.70 13.26
C ALA A 20 -14.61 -10.67 11.78
N ARG A 21 -13.85 -9.63 11.39
CA ARG A 21 -13.33 -9.41 10.02
C ARG A 21 -12.61 -10.63 9.43
N TYR A 22 -11.94 -11.42 10.26
CA TYR A 22 -11.21 -12.63 9.89
C TYR A 22 -11.80 -13.90 10.50
N GLY A 23 -12.95 -13.81 11.19
CA GLY A 23 -13.49 -14.92 11.99
C GLY A 23 -13.81 -16.15 11.16
N ALA A 24 -14.41 -15.96 9.99
CA ALA A 24 -14.75 -17.07 9.09
C ALA A 24 -13.53 -17.63 8.33
N VAL A 25 -12.47 -16.83 8.15
CA VAL A 25 -11.27 -17.26 7.41
C VAL A 25 -10.60 -18.44 8.09
N GLN A 26 -10.49 -18.40 9.42
CA GLN A 26 -9.85 -19.48 10.15
C GLN A 26 -10.67 -20.77 10.04
N THR A 27 -12.01 -20.69 10.12
CA THR A 27 -12.89 -21.86 9.94
C THR A 27 -12.70 -22.53 8.58
N PHE A 28 -12.56 -21.75 7.50
CA PHE A 28 -12.30 -22.32 6.18
C PHE A 28 -10.89 -22.93 6.05
N LYS A 29 -9.89 -22.39 6.75
CA LYS A 29 -8.56 -22.99 6.81
C LYS A 29 -8.58 -24.32 7.54
N ASP A 30 -9.28 -24.37 8.68
CA ASP A 30 -9.43 -25.59 9.47
C ASP A 30 -10.19 -26.66 8.65
N GLU A 31 -11.19 -26.26 7.85
CA GLU A 31 -11.93 -27.16 6.96
C GLU A 31 -11.03 -27.72 5.85
N ARG A 32 -10.19 -26.87 5.24
CA ARG A 32 -9.18 -27.29 4.26
C ARG A 32 -8.20 -28.32 4.82
N GLU A 33 -7.85 -28.23 6.10
CA GLU A 33 -6.97 -29.21 6.72
C GLU A 33 -7.67 -30.54 7.02
N ARG A 34 -8.99 -30.50 7.31
CA ARG A 34 -9.77 -31.68 7.72
C ARG A 34 -10.35 -32.47 6.55
N ASP A 35 -10.78 -31.79 5.49
CA ASP A 35 -11.47 -32.38 4.35
C ASP A 35 -10.60 -32.32 3.07
N PRO A 36 -10.08 -33.46 2.60
CA PRO A 36 -9.31 -33.54 1.36
C PRO A 36 -10.11 -33.15 0.10
N GLU A 37 -11.42 -33.38 0.08
CA GLU A 37 -12.26 -33.00 -1.06
C GLU A 37 -12.38 -31.47 -1.13
N PHE A 38 -12.70 -30.84 0.00
CA PHE A 38 -12.73 -29.39 0.13
C PHE A 38 -11.37 -28.77 -0.22
N ALA A 39 -10.26 -29.37 0.21
CA ALA A 39 -8.92 -28.93 -0.14
C ALA A 39 -8.68 -28.94 -1.66
N ARG A 40 -9.11 -30.00 -2.35
CA ARG A 40 -8.99 -30.09 -3.81
C ARG A 40 -9.81 -29.01 -4.53
N GLN A 41 -11.06 -28.82 -4.11
CA GLN A 41 -11.95 -27.80 -4.68
C GLN A 41 -11.41 -26.38 -4.41
N TRP A 42 -10.82 -26.17 -3.24
CA TRP A 42 -10.17 -24.92 -2.87
C TRP A 42 -8.98 -24.59 -3.77
N ASP A 43 -8.10 -25.57 -4.00
CA ASP A 43 -6.94 -25.38 -4.86
C ASP A 43 -7.35 -25.15 -6.32
N GLU A 44 -8.36 -25.87 -6.81
CA GLU A 44 -8.97 -25.65 -8.13
C GLU A 44 -9.56 -24.23 -8.27
N ALA A 45 -10.23 -23.73 -7.23
CA ALA A 45 -10.78 -22.38 -7.20
C ALA A 45 -9.67 -21.30 -7.23
N LEU A 46 -8.55 -21.52 -6.53
CA LEU A 46 -7.41 -20.61 -6.57
C LEU A 46 -6.78 -20.54 -7.97
N LEU A 47 -6.57 -21.69 -8.61
CA LEU A 47 -6.05 -21.76 -9.99
C LEU A 47 -6.98 -21.06 -10.99
N THR A 48 -8.30 -21.24 -10.83
CA THR A 48 -9.30 -20.57 -11.68
C THR A 48 -9.29 -19.05 -11.49
N ALA A 49 -9.14 -18.59 -10.24
CA ALA A 49 -9.05 -17.17 -9.93
C ALA A 49 -7.78 -16.55 -10.53
N GLU A 50 -6.64 -17.24 -10.43
CA GLU A 50 -5.37 -16.83 -11.04
C GLU A 50 -5.49 -16.70 -12.57
N ALA A 51 -6.00 -17.72 -13.25
CA ALA A 51 -6.23 -17.69 -14.69
C ALA A 51 -7.15 -16.53 -15.13
N SER A 52 -8.16 -16.20 -14.31
CA SER A 52 -9.05 -15.06 -14.56
C SER A 52 -8.33 -13.71 -14.44
N ILE A 53 -7.41 -13.58 -13.49
CA ILE A 53 -6.58 -12.38 -13.31
C ILE A 53 -5.59 -12.25 -14.46
N GLU A 54 -4.93 -13.34 -14.86
CA GLU A 54 -4.00 -13.32 -16.00
C GLU A 54 -4.69 -12.90 -17.29
N ALA A 55 -5.87 -13.46 -17.59
CA ALA A 55 -6.65 -13.08 -18.76
C ALA A 55 -7.03 -11.58 -18.75
N GLU A 56 -7.38 -11.05 -17.57
CA GLU A 56 -7.64 -9.63 -17.38
C GLU A 56 -6.39 -8.77 -17.63
N ILE A 57 -5.22 -9.19 -17.13
CA ILE A 57 -3.94 -8.51 -17.36
C ILE A 57 -3.63 -8.48 -18.86
N TYR A 58 -3.76 -9.61 -19.55
CA TYR A 58 -3.56 -9.66 -21.01
C TYR A 58 -4.52 -8.74 -21.75
N ARG A 59 -5.80 -8.68 -21.36
CA ARG A 59 -6.76 -7.75 -21.96
C ARG A 59 -6.33 -6.30 -21.76
N ARG A 60 -5.91 -5.92 -20.55
CA ARG A 60 -5.43 -4.55 -20.25
C ARG A 60 -4.15 -4.20 -20.99
N ALA A 61 -3.24 -5.14 -21.14
CA ALA A 61 -2.01 -4.93 -21.91
C ALA A 61 -2.30 -4.67 -23.40
N GLN A 62 -3.29 -5.35 -23.97
CA GLN A 62 -3.63 -5.25 -25.39
C GLN A 62 -4.55 -4.05 -25.70
N GLU A 63 -5.60 -3.86 -24.91
CA GLU A 63 -6.67 -2.88 -25.15
C GLU A 63 -6.39 -1.55 -24.44
N GLY A 64 -5.54 -1.56 -23.41
CA GLY A 64 -5.37 -0.45 -22.48
C GLY A 64 -6.52 -0.36 -21.48
N VAL A 65 -6.27 0.34 -20.37
CA VAL A 65 -7.33 0.71 -19.42
C VAL A 65 -7.25 2.21 -19.15
N GLU A 66 -8.42 2.85 -19.02
CA GLU A 66 -8.50 4.28 -18.72
C GLU A 66 -8.12 4.52 -17.24
N GLU A 67 -6.89 4.96 -17.00
CA GLU A 67 -6.45 5.38 -15.66
C GLU A 67 -6.54 6.91 -15.50
N PRO A 68 -7.00 7.40 -14.34
CA PRO A 68 -6.90 8.82 -14.02
C PRO A 68 -5.42 9.19 -13.83
N ILE A 69 -4.89 10.03 -14.73
CA ILE A 69 -3.55 10.61 -14.57
C ILE A 69 -3.56 11.51 -13.33
N TYR A 70 -3.03 11.03 -12.21
CA TYR A 70 -2.87 11.85 -11.00
C TYR A 70 -1.52 12.56 -11.07
N GLY A 71 -1.50 13.78 -11.63
CA GLY A 71 -0.27 14.57 -11.72
C GLY A 71 -0.24 15.76 -12.68
N GLY A 72 -1.29 16.00 -13.48
CA GLY A 72 -1.39 17.17 -14.38
C GLY A 72 -2.50 18.13 -13.95
N LYS A 73 -2.34 19.43 -14.22
CA LYS A 73 -3.36 20.48 -13.98
C LYS A 73 -4.69 20.24 -14.74
N TYR A 74 -4.76 19.24 -15.60
CA TYR A 74 -5.93 18.89 -16.39
C TYR A 74 -6.21 17.39 -16.29
N ARG A 75 -7.49 17.05 -16.02
CA ARG A 75 -8.03 15.69 -16.08
C ARG A 75 -8.13 15.27 -17.55
N GLU A 76 -7.02 14.89 -18.15
CA GLU A 76 -7.03 14.29 -19.47
C GLU A 76 -7.14 12.76 -19.35
N LYS A 77 -8.07 12.20 -20.13
CA LYS A 77 -8.30 10.76 -20.26
C LYS A 77 -7.27 10.21 -21.25
N GLY A 78 -6.26 9.49 -20.76
CA GLY A 78 -5.29 8.78 -21.59
C GLY A 78 -5.60 7.28 -21.62
N LEU A 79 -5.42 6.65 -22.78
CA LEU A 79 -5.36 5.19 -22.89
C LEU A 79 -3.92 4.76 -22.60
N TRP A 80 -3.72 4.01 -21.53
CA TRP A 80 -2.42 3.48 -21.13
C TRP A 80 -2.44 1.95 -21.23
N ASN A 81 -1.36 1.36 -21.75
CA ASN A 81 -1.15 -0.08 -21.85
C ASN A 81 0.14 -0.45 -21.09
N ASP A 82 0.15 -1.58 -20.38
CA ASP A 82 1.29 -2.06 -19.58
C ASP A 82 2.57 -2.31 -20.42
N ALA A 83 2.44 -2.46 -21.74
CA ALA A 83 3.56 -2.60 -22.67
C ALA A 83 4.36 -1.29 -22.90
N GLY A 84 3.87 -0.15 -22.41
CA GLY A 84 4.42 1.19 -22.69
C GLY A 84 5.61 1.64 -21.84
N ASP A 85 5.89 1.01 -20.70
CA ASP A 85 6.77 1.60 -19.67
C ASP A 85 8.21 1.05 -19.62
N ALA A 86 8.74 0.57 -20.74
CA ALA A 86 10.17 0.21 -20.85
C ALA A 86 11.08 1.41 -21.14
N ARG A 87 10.54 2.61 -21.39
CA ARG A 87 11.32 3.81 -21.78
C ARG A 87 11.29 4.97 -20.78
N GLY A 88 10.68 4.78 -19.62
CA GLY A 88 10.64 5.75 -18.51
C GLY A 88 11.68 5.51 -17.41
N ARG A 89 12.90 5.03 -17.73
CA ARG A 89 13.98 4.96 -16.72
C ARG A 89 14.45 6.38 -16.40
N VAL A 90 13.74 7.07 -15.51
CA VAL A 90 14.27 8.25 -14.83
C VAL A 90 15.44 7.79 -13.96
N SER A 91 16.64 8.10 -14.43
CA SER A 91 17.90 7.94 -13.73
C SER A 91 17.82 8.61 -12.36
N ASN A 92 17.72 7.83 -11.27
CA ASN A 92 17.99 8.28 -9.91
C ASN A 92 19.50 8.45 -9.66
N ALA A 93 20.19 9.10 -10.60
CA ALA A 93 21.59 9.46 -10.44
C ALA A 93 21.66 10.86 -9.79
N GLY A 94 21.79 10.88 -8.47
CA GLY A 94 22.22 12.07 -7.73
C GLY A 94 21.11 12.85 -7.04
N LEU A 95 20.60 12.36 -5.92
CA LEU A 95 20.09 13.24 -4.87
C LEU A 95 20.82 12.94 -3.56
N THR A 96 21.89 13.71 -3.35
CA THR A 96 22.51 13.86 -2.04
C THR A 96 21.49 14.42 -1.06
N HIS A 97 21.53 13.86 0.14
CA HIS A 97 20.71 14.14 1.30
C HIS A 97 20.80 15.61 1.73
N MET A 98 19.91 16.48 1.27
CA MET A 98 19.64 17.76 1.95
C MET A 98 18.13 18.04 1.99
N GLY A 99 17.63 18.22 3.21
CA GLY A 99 16.20 18.20 3.58
C GLY A 99 15.32 19.13 2.75
N ARG A 100 14.55 18.54 1.83
CA ARG A 100 13.42 19.23 1.21
C ARG A 100 12.29 19.33 2.25
N LYS A 101 11.99 20.55 2.69
CA LYS A 101 10.75 20.85 3.43
C LYS A 101 9.57 20.36 2.61
N ARG A 102 8.65 19.63 3.23
CA ARG A 102 7.44 19.14 2.54
C ARG A 102 6.62 20.35 2.09
N ARG A 103 6.26 20.34 0.81
CA ARG A 103 5.38 21.33 0.20
C ARG A 103 3.95 20.81 0.17
N ASP A 104 2.98 21.69 0.28
CA ASP A 104 1.57 21.37 0.09
C ASP A 104 1.24 21.11 -1.39
N VAL A 105 -0.04 20.87 -1.68
CA VAL A 105 -0.55 20.59 -3.03
C VAL A 105 -0.35 21.78 -3.99
N HIS A 106 -0.10 22.98 -3.45
CA HIS A 106 0.16 24.21 -4.21
C HIS A 106 1.65 24.52 -4.37
N GLY A 107 2.54 23.72 -3.77
CA GLY A 107 3.98 23.92 -3.82
C GLY A 107 4.50 24.88 -2.75
N GLU A 108 3.63 25.32 -1.83
CA GLU A 108 3.97 26.18 -0.70
C GLU A 108 4.50 25.35 0.48
N PRO A 109 5.45 25.86 1.27
CA PRO A 109 5.95 25.13 2.44
C PRO A 109 4.82 24.86 3.43
N LEU A 110 4.70 23.62 3.91
CA LEU A 110 3.71 23.28 4.94
C LEU A 110 3.91 24.18 6.18
N PRO A 111 2.81 24.66 6.80
CA PRO A 111 2.91 25.49 7.99
C PRO A 111 3.56 24.69 9.13
N THR A 112 4.69 25.19 9.62
CA THR A 112 5.39 24.65 10.78
C THR A 112 4.93 25.34 12.04
N GLU A 113 4.56 24.56 13.06
CA GLU A 113 4.24 25.10 14.39
C GLU A 113 5.37 24.81 15.36
N THR A 114 5.69 25.78 16.23
CA THR A 114 6.64 25.57 17.34
C THR A 114 5.98 24.76 18.43
N ARG A 115 6.49 23.55 18.69
CA ARG A 115 5.92 22.61 19.66
C ARG A 115 7.01 22.06 20.60
N PRO A 116 6.69 21.72 21.86
CA PRO A 116 7.64 21.06 22.75
C PRO A 116 7.84 19.58 22.34
N CYS A 117 9.08 19.13 22.26
CA CYS A 117 9.44 17.73 22.03
C CYS A 117 8.96 16.84 23.19
N LEU A 118 8.30 15.71 22.90
CA LEU A 118 7.81 14.80 23.94
C LEU A 118 8.92 14.16 24.79
N ARG A 119 10.15 14.08 24.28
CA ARG A 119 11.27 13.42 24.96
C ARG A 119 12.15 14.39 25.76
N CYS A 120 12.53 15.53 25.17
CA CYS A 120 13.44 16.49 25.80
C CYS A 120 12.80 17.82 26.19
N ARG A 121 11.49 18.00 25.92
CA ARG A 121 10.68 19.22 26.19
C ARG A 121 11.18 20.52 25.53
N LYS A 122 12.26 20.48 24.76
CA LYS A 122 12.75 21.65 24.00
C LYS A 122 11.77 22.00 22.87
N PRO A 123 11.51 23.31 22.63
CA PRO A 123 10.70 23.74 21.50
C PRO A 123 11.41 23.42 20.18
N PHE A 124 10.66 22.99 19.17
CA PHE A 124 11.16 22.74 17.82
C PHE A 124 10.06 22.99 16.77
N GLU A 125 10.46 23.29 15.54
CA GLU A 125 9.53 23.39 14.40
C GLU A 125 9.02 22.01 13.99
N SER A 126 7.71 21.84 14.01
CA SER A 126 7.04 20.58 13.71
C SER A 126 6.21 20.69 12.44
N GLU A 127 6.50 19.84 11.45
CA GLU A 127 5.70 19.66 10.24
C GLU A 127 4.47 18.79 10.56
N GLY A 128 3.42 19.41 11.09
CA GLY A 128 2.10 18.79 11.29
C GLY A 128 1.88 18.10 12.65
N ALA A 129 0.62 17.68 12.88
CA ALA A 129 0.16 17.20 14.19
C ALA A 129 0.90 15.97 14.73
N HIS A 130 1.40 15.12 13.81
CA HIS A 130 1.96 13.80 14.06
C HIS A 130 3.47 13.84 14.40
N HIS A 131 4.18 14.92 14.07
CA HIS A 131 5.62 15.01 14.28
C HIS A 131 5.93 15.60 15.68
N ARG A 132 6.03 14.75 16.70
CA ARG A 132 6.11 15.17 18.12
C ARG A 132 7.50 15.05 18.77
N LEU A 133 8.51 14.62 18.02
CA LEU A 133 9.90 14.48 18.47
C LEU A 133 10.80 15.43 17.68
N CYS A 134 11.74 16.10 18.35
CA CYS A 134 12.78 16.84 17.64
C CYS A 134 13.74 15.87 16.94
N GLY A 135 14.39 16.33 15.85
CA GLY A 135 15.32 15.50 15.05
C GLY A 135 16.31 14.65 15.87
N PRO A 136 17.02 15.22 16.87
CA PRO A 136 17.92 14.45 17.71
C PRO A 136 17.23 13.33 18.52
N CYS A 137 16.01 13.57 18.99
CA CYS A 137 15.24 12.57 19.74
C CYS A 137 14.61 11.52 18.83
N ALA A 138 14.19 11.91 17.62
CA ALA A 138 13.68 11.00 16.60
C ALA A 138 14.78 10.04 16.13
N ASN A 139 15.97 10.54 15.81
CA ASN A 139 17.12 9.74 15.36
C ASN A 139 17.54 8.72 16.43
N ARG A 140 17.54 9.13 17.70
CA ARG A 140 17.83 8.19 18.80
C ARG A 140 16.79 7.06 18.90
N VAL A 141 15.51 7.33 18.61
CA VAL A 141 14.48 6.28 18.59
C VAL A 141 14.67 5.36 17.40
N SER A 142 14.98 5.88 16.21
CA SER A 142 15.23 5.04 15.03
C SER A 142 16.45 4.15 15.22
N GLU A 143 17.56 4.67 15.76
CA GLU A 143 18.77 3.90 16.04
C GLU A 143 18.56 2.77 17.06
N THR A 144 17.60 2.93 17.98
CA THR A 144 17.28 1.91 19.00
C THR A 144 16.17 0.96 18.54
N SER A 145 15.58 1.18 17.36
CA SER A 145 14.52 0.33 16.83
C SER A 145 15.11 -0.99 16.34
N PRO A 146 14.63 -2.16 16.82
CA PRO A 146 15.06 -3.46 16.32
C PRO A 146 14.67 -3.71 14.84
N TYR A 147 13.98 -2.75 14.21
CA TYR A 147 13.54 -2.79 12.82
C TYR A 147 14.16 -1.68 11.94
N ALA A 148 15.17 -0.94 12.44
CA ALA A 148 15.91 -0.01 11.61
C ALA A 148 16.91 -0.79 10.75
N VAL A 149 16.61 -0.94 9.46
CA VAL A 149 17.47 -1.53 8.43
C VAL A 149 17.93 -0.43 7.48
#